data_AF-A0A517P650-F1
#
_entry.id   AF-A0A517P650-F1
#
_cell.length_a   1.000
_cell.length_b   1.000
_cell.length_c   1.000
_cell.angle_alpha   90.00
_cell.angle_beta   90.00
_cell.angle_gamma   90.00
#
_symmetry.space_group_name_H-M   'P 1'
#
loop_
_entity.id
_entity.type
_entity.pdbx_description
1 polymer ?
#
loop_
_entity_poly.entity_id
_entity_poly.type
_entity_poly.pdbx_seq_one_letter_code
_entity_poly.pdbx_strand_id
1 'polypeptide(L)'
;MDDPLRMHLISGLRELADLEVQRTLWTGQIPHQMGCFTEAVCRAFDDSNLDEQLEDPLGVLGLGPGTTELLGRLLDAVRSVDEGQALETMIESPEMHTVRRLAAAALESMNVSPQGTDEGP
;
A
#
# COMPACT_ATOMS: atom_id res chain seq x y z
N MET A 1 21.62 -3.37 5.84
CA MET A 1 21.38 -3.21 4.40
C MET A 1 19.90 -3.46 4.26
N ASP A 2 19.11 -2.40 4.10
CA ASP A 2 17.66 -2.53 4.05
C ASP A 2 17.26 -3.35 2.83
N ASP A 3 16.38 -4.31 3.05
CA ASP A 3 15.89 -5.23 2.03
C ASP A 3 15.10 -4.42 0.97
N PRO A 4 15.52 -4.41 -0.31
CA PRO A 4 14.83 -3.69 -1.38
C PRO A 4 13.35 -4.04 -1.48
N LEU A 5 12.97 -5.29 -1.22
CA LEU A 5 11.58 -5.75 -1.26
C LEU A 5 10.75 -5.10 -0.15
N ARG A 6 11.35 -4.96 1.04
CA ARG A 6 10.72 -4.28 2.19
C ARG A 6 10.52 -2.79 1.90
N MET A 7 11.46 -2.16 1.20
CA MET A 7 11.34 -0.75 0.81
C MET A 7 10.21 -0.53 -0.21
N HIS A 8 10.08 -1.40 -1.21
CA HIS A 8 8.96 -1.35 -2.17
C HIS A 8 7.61 -1.54 -1.46
N LEU A 9 7.52 -2.54 -0.59
CA LEU A 9 6.33 -2.78 0.22
C LEU A 9 5.94 -1.55 1.04
N ILE A 10 6.87 -0.98 1.82
CA ILE A 10 6.60 0.22 2.64
C ILE A 10 6.18 1.40 1.77
N SER A 11 6.83 1.62 0.62
CA SER A 11 6.50 2.72 -0.28
C SER A 11 5.10 2.58 -0.87
N GLY A 12 4.73 1.38 -1.35
CA GLY A 12 3.39 1.12 -1.85
C GLY A 12 2.32 1.25 -0.76
N LEU A 13 2.59 0.71 0.43
CA LEU A 13 1.67 0.83 1.58
C LEU A 13 1.44 2.28 2.01
N ARG A 14 2.47 3.13 2.00
CA ARG A 14 2.33 4.56 2.32
C ARG A 14 1.42 5.27 1.33
N GLU A 15 1.59 5.03 0.04
CA GLU A 15 0.74 5.60 -1.01
C GLU A 15 -0.71 5.08 -0.90
N LEU A 16 -0.90 3.79 -0.61
CA LEU A 16 -2.22 3.20 -0.39
C LEU A 16 -2.90 3.67 0.90
N ALA A 17 -2.15 4.08 1.93
CA ALA A 17 -2.68 4.55 3.21
C ALA A 17 -3.12 6.02 3.20
N ASP A 18 -2.60 6.84 2.28
CA ASP A 18 -2.70 8.30 2.35
C ASP A 18 -3.68 8.89 1.32
N LEU A 19 -4.79 9.45 1.80
CA LEU A 19 -5.82 10.08 0.96
C LEU A 19 -5.31 11.34 0.23
N GLU A 20 -4.46 12.14 0.87
CA GLU A 20 -3.96 13.37 0.28
C GLU A 20 -2.97 13.06 -0.84
N VAL A 21 -2.10 12.06 -0.62
CA VAL A 21 -1.21 11.53 -1.66
C VAL A 21 -2.02 11.00 -2.84
N GLN A 22 -3.08 10.21 -2.59
CA GLN A 22 -3.96 9.70 -3.65
C GLN A 22 -4.62 10.82 -4.44
N ARG A 23 -5.18 11.83 -3.76
CA ARG A 23 -5.80 12.97 -4.42
C ARG A 23 -4.79 13.78 -5.22
N THR A 24 -3.58 14.00 -4.72
CA THR A 24 -2.59 14.86 -5.38
C THR A 24 -1.86 14.15 -6.53
N LEU A 25 -1.38 12.92 -6.30
CA LEU A 25 -0.62 12.14 -7.26
C LEU A 25 -1.51 11.52 -8.34
N TRP A 26 -2.62 10.88 -7.93
CA TRP A 26 -3.40 10.09 -8.89
C TRP A 26 -4.23 10.96 -9.81
N THR A 27 -4.73 12.10 -9.32
CA THR A 27 -5.50 13.04 -10.16
C THR A 27 -4.60 13.95 -11.02
N GLY A 28 -3.27 13.82 -10.91
CA GLY A 28 -2.31 14.60 -11.68
C GLY A 28 -2.30 16.09 -11.32
N GLN A 29 -2.69 16.44 -10.10
CA GLN A 29 -2.67 17.83 -9.61
C GLN A 29 -1.26 18.40 -9.49
N ILE A 30 -0.23 17.55 -9.43
CA ILE A 30 1.17 17.94 -9.38
C ILE A 30 1.85 17.57 -10.72
N PRO A 31 2.30 18.55 -11.52
CA PRO A 31 3.04 18.29 -12.74
C PRO A 31 4.32 17.47 -12.44
N HIS A 32 4.58 16.44 -13.25
CA HIS A 32 5.74 15.54 -13.13
C HIS A 32 5.74 14.56 -11.96
N GLN A 33 4.70 14.53 -11.13
CA GLN A 33 4.44 13.42 -10.22
C GLN A 33 3.23 12.65 -10.77
N MET A 34 3.48 11.43 -11.24
CA MET A 34 2.42 10.52 -11.70
C MET A 34 2.50 9.29 -10.80
N GLY A 35 1.43 9.06 -10.06
CA GLY A 35 1.14 7.79 -9.42
C GLY A 35 -0.25 7.36 -9.88
N CYS A 36 -0.56 6.08 -9.83
CA CYS A 36 -1.94 5.63 -9.93
C CYS A 36 -2.16 4.43 -9.00
N PHE A 37 -3.43 4.09 -8.78
CA PHE A 37 -3.80 2.93 -7.96
C PHE A 37 -3.04 1.67 -8.38
N THR A 38 -3.00 1.37 -9.68
CA THR A 38 -2.30 0.20 -10.21
C THR A 38 -0.80 0.22 -9.87
N GLU A 39 -0.12 1.37 -10.00
CA GLU A 39 1.31 1.48 -9.65
C GLU A 39 1.56 1.31 -8.14
N ALA A 40 0.69 1.87 -7.30
CA ALA A 40 0.79 1.70 -5.85
C ALA A 40 0.59 0.22 -5.45
N VAL A 41 -0.35 -0.47 -6.09
CA VAL A 41 -0.61 -1.91 -5.90
C VAL A 41 0.58 -2.73 -6.41
N CYS A 42 1.06 -2.53 -7.64
CA CYS A 42 2.22 -3.24 -8.17
C CYS A 42 3.45 -3.08 -7.27
N ARG A 43 3.71 -1.86 -6.77
CA ARG A 43 4.84 -1.63 -5.85
C ARG A 43 4.67 -2.34 -4.51
N ALA A 44 3.45 -2.39 -3.99
CA ALA A 44 3.16 -3.02 -2.72
C ALA A 44 3.20 -4.55 -2.82
N PHE A 45 2.78 -5.14 -3.94
CA PHE A 45 2.56 -6.59 -4.06
C PHE A 45 3.49 -7.30 -5.06
N ASP A 46 3.59 -6.80 -6.29
CA ASP A 46 4.35 -7.46 -7.35
C ASP A 46 5.86 -7.20 -7.18
N ASP A 47 6.26 -5.93 -7.00
CA ASP A 47 7.68 -5.54 -6.84
C ASP A 47 8.28 -6.01 -5.50
N SER A 48 7.42 -6.34 -4.54
CA SER A 48 7.82 -6.87 -3.24
C SER A 48 7.77 -8.40 -3.18
N ASN A 49 7.30 -9.05 -4.26
CA ASN A 49 7.06 -10.50 -4.35
C ASN A 49 6.15 -11.03 -3.22
N LEU A 50 5.21 -10.19 -2.78
CA LEU A 50 4.36 -10.44 -1.61
C LEU A 50 3.27 -11.46 -1.90
N ASP A 51 2.75 -11.44 -3.12
CA ASP A 51 1.79 -12.40 -3.64
C ASP A 51 2.30 -13.85 -3.54
N GLU A 52 3.57 -14.08 -3.91
CA GLU A 52 4.22 -15.40 -3.75
C GLU A 52 4.53 -15.73 -2.28
N GLN A 53 4.87 -14.73 -1.47
CA GLN A 53 5.28 -14.93 -0.08
C GLN A 53 4.13 -15.11 0.91
N LEU A 54 2.91 -14.69 0.56
CA LEU A 54 1.72 -14.95 1.39
C LEU A 54 1.42 -16.45 1.53
N GLU A 55 1.96 -17.29 0.63
CA GLU A 55 1.88 -18.74 0.69
C GLU A 55 3.04 -19.40 1.46
N ASP A 56 4.08 -18.64 1.86
CA ASP A 56 5.25 -19.16 2.58
C ASP A 56 4.96 -19.36 4.08
N PRO A 57 5.09 -20.59 4.63
CA PRO A 57 4.91 -20.85 6.06
C PRO A 57 5.93 -20.15 6.97
N LEU A 58 7.05 -19.64 6.45
CA LEU A 58 8.02 -18.81 7.18
C LEU A 58 7.57 -17.35 7.33
N GLY A 59 6.50 -16.96 6.64
CA GLY A 59 5.92 -15.62 6.66
C GLY A 59 6.56 -14.67 5.66
N VAL A 60 5.80 -13.62 5.32
CA VAL A 60 6.22 -12.57 4.39
C VAL A 60 7.41 -11.79 4.93
N LEU A 61 8.55 -11.74 4.25
CA LEU A 61 9.70 -10.88 4.59
C LEU A 61 10.13 -10.92 6.08
N GLY A 62 9.98 -12.07 6.74
CA GLY A 62 10.24 -12.21 8.18
C GLY A 62 9.30 -11.38 9.08
N LEU A 63 8.15 -10.97 8.56
CA LEU A 63 7.09 -10.28 9.28
C LEU A 63 6.32 -11.27 10.16
N GLY A 64 5.82 -10.79 11.30
CA GLY A 64 5.01 -11.61 12.19
C GLY A 64 3.65 -11.97 11.58
N PRO A 65 3.00 -13.03 12.08
CA PRO A 65 1.75 -13.56 11.51
C PRO A 65 0.62 -12.51 11.46
N GLY A 66 0.57 -11.59 12.43
CA GLY A 66 -0.41 -10.50 12.42
C GLY A 66 -0.23 -9.51 11.26
N THR A 67 1.02 -9.20 10.89
CA THR A 67 1.30 -8.35 9.73
C THR A 67 0.97 -9.07 8.43
N THR A 68 1.32 -10.36 8.33
CA THR A 68 0.97 -11.20 7.17
C THR A 68 -0.54 -11.27 6.96
N GLU A 69 -1.33 -11.45 8.02
CA GLU A 69 -2.80 -11.45 7.94
C GLU A 69 -3.33 -10.09 7.42
N LEU A 70 -2.78 -8.97 7.90
CA LEU A 70 -3.17 -7.64 7.42
C LEU A 70 -2.86 -7.45 5.94
N LEU A 71 -1.70 -7.92 5.47
CA LEU A 71 -1.30 -7.84 4.06
C LEU A 71 -2.18 -8.73 3.16
N GLY A 72 -2.55 -9.92 3.62
CA GLY A 72 -3.50 -10.79 2.91
C GLY A 72 -4.88 -10.12 2.77
N ARG A 73 -5.40 -9.55 3.87
CA ARG A 73 -6.67 -8.79 3.83
C ARG A 73 -6.59 -7.55 2.95
N LEU A 74 -5.43 -6.89 2.93
CA LEU A 74 -5.20 -5.75 2.04
C LEU A 74 -5.23 -6.19 0.57
N LEU A 75 -4.61 -7.33 0.23
CA LEU A 75 -4.65 -7.90 -1.11
C LEU A 75 -6.08 -8.18 -1.58
N ASP A 76 -6.92 -8.76 -0.71
CA ASP A 76 -8.33 -8.99 -1.00
C ASP A 76 -9.09 -7.66 -1.19
N ALA A 77 -8.79 -6.65 -0.36
CA ALA A 77 -9.43 -5.34 -0.46
C ALA A 77 -9.06 -4.62 -1.76
N VAL A 78 -7.79 -4.62 -2.18
CA VAL A 78 -7.39 -3.97 -3.45
C VAL A 78 -8.03 -4.66 -4.65
N ARG A 79 -8.17 -6.00 -4.64
CA ARG A 79 -8.87 -6.76 -5.69
C ARG A 79 -10.37 -6.46 -5.79
N SER A 80 -10.95 -5.88 -4.75
CA SER A 80 -12.37 -5.49 -4.73
C SER A 80 -12.62 -4.08 -5.26
N VAL A 81 -11.58 -3.27 -5.45
CA VAL A 81 -11.69 -1.91 -5.99
C VAL A 81 -12.02 -2.00 -7.48
N ASP A 82 -13.09 -1.34 -7.90
CA ASP A 82 -13.44 -1.20 -9.32
C ASP A 82 -12.57 -0.11 -9.97
N GLU A 83 -11.53 -0.51 -10.70
CA GLU A 83 -10.64 0.38 -11.45
C GLU A 83 -11.30 0.99 -12.71
N GLY A 84 -12.49 0.51 -13.10
CA GLY A 84 -13.22 1.03 -14.27
C GLY A 84 -13.97 2.34 -14.03
N GLN A 85 -14.09 2.76 -12.78
CA GLN A 85 -14.79 4.00 -12.41
C GLN A 85 -13.88 5.24 -12.51
N ALA A 86 -14.48 6.43 -12.49
CA ALA A 86 -13.71 7.68 -12.44
C ALA A 86 -12.85 7.73 -11.17
N LEU A 87 -11.60 8.19 -11.30
CA LEU A 87 -10.60 8.13 -10.25
C LEU A 87 -11.06 8.79 -8.94
N GLU A 88 -11.72 9.94 -9.01
CA GLU A 88 -12.25 10.64 -7.83
C GLU A 88 -13.34 9.80 -7.14
N THR A 89 -14.15 9.09 -7.92
CA THR A 89 -15.18 8.19 -7.37
C THR A 89 -14.53 6.98 -6.71
N MET A 90 -13.49 6.42 -7.35
CA MET A 90 -12.70 5.32 -6.80
C MET A 90 -12.04 5.71 -5.49
N ILE A 91 -11.38 6.87 -5.42
CA ILE A 91 -10.69 7.36 -4.22
C ILE A 91 -11.66 7.47 -3.03
N GLU A 92 -12.87 7.95 -3.26
CA GLU A 92 -13.90 8.11 -2.23
C GLU A 92 -14.69 6.82 -1.93
N SER A 93 -14.43 5.73 -2.65
CA SER A 93 -15.19 4.47 -2.50
C SER A 93 -15.02 3.82 -1.11
N PRO A 94 -16.03 3.10 -0.61
CA PRO A 94 -15.91 2.28 0.61
C PRO A 94 -14.76 1.26 0.57
N GLU A 95 -14.49 0.72 -0.61
CA GLU A 95 -13.40 -0.23 -0.86
C GLU A 95 -12.05 0.45 -0.64
N MET A 96 -11.85 1.65 -1.18
CA MET A 96 -10.62 2.42 -0.95
C MET A 96 -10.47 2.90 0.50
N HIS A 97 -11.56 3.16 1.23
CA HIS A 97 -11.48 3.38 2.68
C HIS A 97 -10.93 2.15 3.42
N THR A 98 -11.34 0.96 2.98
CA THR A 98 -10.86 -0.31 3.54
C THR A 98 -9.39 -0.54 3.22
N VAL A 99 -8.97 -0.28 1.98
CA VAL A 99 -7.57 -0.31 1.54
C VAL A 99 -6.71 0.61 2.41
N ARG A 100 -7.09 1.89 2.54
CA ARG A 100 -6.35 2.86 3.37
C ARG A 100 -6.18 2.40 4.81
N ARG A 101 -7.26 1.92 5.43
CA ARG A 101 -7.24 1.44 6.82
C ARG A 101 -6.33 0.22 7.01
N LEU A 102 -6.36 -0.73 6.07
CA LEU A 102 -5.54 -1.95 6.16
C LEU A 102 -4.07 -1.65 5.88
N ALA A 103 -3.77 -0.78 4.92
CA ALA A 103 -2.41 -0.35 4.63
C ALA A 103 -1.77 0.39 5.82
N ALA A 104 -2.52 1.30 6.46
CA ALA A 104 -2.07 2.00 7.67
C ALA A 104 -1.79 1.02 8.82
N ALA A 105 -2.71 0.07 9.06
CA ALA A 105 -2.53 -0.95 10.10
C ALA A 105 -1.32 -1.86 9.83
N ALA A 106 -1.04 -2.20 8.56
CA ALA A 106 0.14 -2.98 8.19
C ALA A 106 1.43 -2.20 8.49
N LEU A 107 1.49 -0.91 8.14
CA LEU A 107 2.63 -0.03 8.46
C LEU A 107 2.86 0.07 9.97
N GLU A 108 1.81 0.30 10.75
CA GLU A 108 1.88 0.34 12.22
C GLU A 108 2.39 -0.99 12.80
N SER A 109 1.90 -2.12 12.29
CA SER A 109 2.36 -3.45 12.70
C SER A 109 3.83 -3.71 12.35
N MET A 110 4.38 -3.02 11.34
CA MET A 110 5.79 -3.05 10.98
C MET A 110 6.65 -2.06 11.79
N ASN A 111 6.05 -1.29 12.71
CA ASN A 111 6.65 -0.13 13.40
C ASN A 111 7.11 0.97 12.42
N VAL A 112 6.37 1.18 11.33
CA VAL A 112 6.61 2.23 10.35
C VAL A 112 5.50 3.27 10.44
N SER A 113 5.86 4.56 10.47
CA SER A 113 4.87 5.62 10.43
C SER A 113 4.15 5.65 9.07
N PRO A 114 2.80 5.72 9.06
CA PRO A 114 2.02 5.84 7.83
C PRO A 114 2.20 7.21 7.16
N GLN A 115 2.54 8.25 7.92
CA GLN A 115 2.89 9.56 7.38
C GLN A 115 4.40 9.60 7.08
N GLY A 116 4.75 9.95 5.84
CA GLY A 116 6.13 10.10 5.38
C GLY A 116 6.81 11.31 6.02
N THR A 117 7.19 11.22 7.29
CA THR A 117 8.14 12.13 7.91
C THR A 117 9.31 11.32 8.42
N ASP A 118 10.29 11.08 7.55
CA ASP A 118 11.66 10.92 7.99
C ASP A 118 12.27 12.33 8.07
N GLU A 119 11.77 13.11 9.03
CA GLU A 119 12.54 14.25 9.54
C GLU A 119 13.16 13.79 10.87
N GLY A 120 14.27 13.06 10.75
CA GLY A 120 15.27 12.96 11.80
C GLY A 120 16.15 14.23 11.81
N PRO A 121 16.65 14.64 12.98
CA PRO A 121 17.27 15.95 13.22
C PRO A 121 18.53 16.26 12.39
#